data_AF-A0A954XJD2-F1
#
_entry.id   AF-A0A954XJD2-F1
#
_cell.length_a   1.000
_cell.length_b   1.000
_cell.length_c   1.000
_cell.angle_alpha   90.00
_cell.angle_beta   90.00
_cell.angle_gamma   90.00
#
_symmetry.space_group_name_H-M   'P 1'
#
loop_
_entity.id
_entity.type
_entity.pdbx_description
1 polymer ?
#
loop_
_entity_poly.entity_id
_entity_poly.type
_entity_poly.pdbx_seq_one_letter_code
_entity_poly.pdbx_strand_id
1 'polypeptide(L)' 'MSTLLVAIASFVGFIVAYHTYGRWLGRKIFQLDEAANVPSHELRDDVDFVPTNKQVIFGHHFTSIAGTGPIVGPAVAVFW' A
#
# COMPACT_ATOMS: atom_id res chain seq x y z
N MET A 1 4.32 -19.75 -22.62
CA MET A 1 3.05 -19.40 -21.94
C MET A 1 2.60 -18.04 -22.46
N SER A 2 1.32 -17.82 -22.76
CA SER A 2 0.84 -16.50 -23.20
C SER A 2 1.04 -15.49 -22.05
N THR A 3 1.73 -14.37 -22.30
CA THR A 3 2.01 -13.33 -21.31
C THR A 3 0.73 -12.78 -20.68
N LEU A 4 -0.36 -12.72 -21.46
CA LEU A 4 -1.68 -12.33 -20.97
C LEU A 4 -2.20 -13.26 -19.87
N LEU A 5 -2.01 -14.57 -20.01
CA LEU A 5 -2.44 -15.54 -19.00
C LEU A 5 -1.65 -15.37 -17.70
N VAL A 6 -0.35 -15.11 -17.80
CA VAL A 6 0.49 -14.83 -16.62
C VAL A 6 0.01 -13.57 -15.92
N ALA A 7 -0.23 -12.48 -16.66
CA ALA A 7 -0.71 -11.22 -16.09
C ALA A 7 -2.06 -11.39 -15.37
N ILE A 8 -3.02 -12.09 -15.98
CA ILE A 8 -4.32 -12.36 -15.37
C ILE A 8 -4.17 -13.23 -14.12
N ALA A 9 -3.38 -14.30 -14.18
CA ALA A 9 -3.14 -15.17 -13.04
C ALA A 9 -2.49 -14.42 -11.86
N SER A 10 -1.50 -13.58 -12.13
CA SER A 10 -0.87 -12.72 -11.12
C SER A 10 -1.88 -11.73 -10.51
N PHE A 11 -2.71 -11.08 -11.32
CA PHE A 11 -3.72 -10.15 -10.84
C PHE A 11 -4.72 -10.83 -9.90
N VAL A 12 -5.24 -11.99 -10.30
CA VAL A 12 -6.12 -12.80 -9.44
C VAL A 12 -5.40 -13.23 -8.16
N GLY A 13 -4.13 -13.66 -8.27
CA GLY A 13 -3.30 -14.01 -7.13
C GLY A 13 -3.18 -12.87 -6.11
N PHE A 14 -2.95 -11.63 -6.57
CA PHE A 14 -2.89 -10.46 -5.70
C PHE A 14 -4.23 -10.16 -5.01
N ILE A 15 -5.36 -10.32 -5.71
CA ILE A 15 -6.70 -10.17 -5.10
C ILE A 15 -6.90 -11.19 -3.98
N VAL A 16 -6.55 -12.46 -4.22
CA VAL A 16 -6.64 -13.52 -3.23
C VAL A 16 -5.73 -13.23 -2.04
N ALA A 17 -4.47 -12.86 -2.29
CA ALA A 17 -3.50 -12.53 -1.24
C ALA A 17 -3.97 -11.35 -0.39
N TYR A 18 -4.56 -10.31 -0.99
CA TYR A 18 -5.11 -9.16 -0.28
C TYR A 18 -6.24 -9.56 0.68
N HIS A 19 -7.19 -10.38 0.21
CA HIS A 19 -8.36 -10.78 1.01
C HIS A 19 -8.07 -11.86 2.05
N THR A 20 -7.00 -12.64 1.88
CA THR A 20 -6.59 -13.70 2.80
C THR A 20 -5.50 -13.21 3.75
N TYR A 21 -4.26 -13.13 3.27
CA TYR A 21 -3.10 -12.73 4.06
C TYR A 21 -3.16 -11.27 4.46
N GLY A 22 -3.52 -10.36 3.55
CA GLY A 22 -3.66 -8.93 3.87
C GLY A 22 -4.69 -8.69 4.98
N ARG A 23 -5.83 -9.39 4.93
CA ARG A 23 -6.86 -9.32 5.97
C ARG A 23 -6.39 -9.92 7.30
N TRP A 24 -5.66 -11.04 7.27
CA TRP A 24 -5.06 -11.61 8.47
C TRP A 24 -4.06 -10.64 9.10
N LEU A 25 -3.20 -10.03 8.29
CA LEU A 25 -2.18 -9.09 8.73
C LEU A 25 -2.81 -7.85 9.37
N GLY A 26 -3.80 -7.26 8.69
CA GLY A 26 -4.53 -6.10 9.18
C GLY A 26 -5.24 -6.35 10.51
N ARG A 27 -5.82 -7.54 10.70
CA ARG A 27 -6.54 -7.88 11.94
C ARG A 27 -5.63 -8.32 13.08
N LYS A 28 -4.64 -9.17 12.78
CA LYS A 28 -3.88 -9.87 13.81
C LYS A 28 -2.61 -9.14 14.22
N ILE A 29 -1.93 -8.50 13.27
CA ILE A 29 -0.68 -7.78 13.54
C ILE A 29 -0.98 -6.31 13.77
N PHE A 30 -1.58 -5.63 12.79
CA PHE A 30 -1.79 -4.19 12.86
C PHE A 30 -3.01 -3.77 13.67
N GLN A 31 -3.95 -4.71 13.91
CA GLN A 31 -5.17 -4.46 14.68
C GLN A 31 -5.92 -3.21 14.20
N LEU A 32 -6.09 -3.09 12.88
CA LEU A 32 -6.73 -1.94 12.24
C LEU A 32 -8.15 -1.75 12.78
N ASP A 33 -8.43 -0.55 13.27
CA ASP A 33 -9.73 -0.14 13.78
C ASP A 33 -10.24 1.06 12.96
N GLU A 34 -11.41 0.91 12.36
CA GLU A 34 -12.06 1.96 11.56
C GLU A 34 -12.67 3.07 12.45
N ALA A 35 -12.92 2.78 13.73
CA ALA A 35 -13.48 3.72 14.69
C ALA A 35 -12.41 4.49 15.47
N ALA A 36 -11.13 4.14 15.31
CA ALA A 36 -10.04 4.84 15.97
C ALA A 36 -9.91 6.28 15.46
N ASN A 37 -9.83 7.24 16.39
CA ASN A 37 -9.48 8.61 16.04
C ASN A 37 -8.04 8.66 15.53
N VAL A 38 -7.86 9.24 14.35
CA VAL A 38 -6.51 9.38 13.78
C VAL A 38 -5.80 10.59 14.41
N PRO A 39 -4.47 10.53 14.56
CA PRO A 39 -3.69 11.60 15.20
C PRO A 39 -3.88 12.98 14.54
N SER A 40 -4.11 13.03 13.23
CA SER A 40 -4.36 14.29 12.51
C SER A 40 -5.60 15.03 13.01
N HIS A 41 -6.57 14.33 13.61
CA HIS A 41 -7.76 14.93 14.22
C HIS A 41 -7.62 15.10 15.74
N GLU A 42 -7.03 14.12 16.44
CA GLU A 42 -6.91 14.15 17.91
C GLU A 42 -5.84 15.14 18.41
N LEU A 43 -4.69 15.20 17.73
CA LEU A 43 -3.53 16.03 18.09
C LEU A 43 -3.40 17.27 17.22
N ARG A 44 -4.50 17.70 16.59
CA ARG A 44 -4.49 18.76 15.58
C ARG A 44 -3.86 20.05 16.11
N ASP A 45 -2.78 20.48 15.47
CA ASP A 45 -2.04 21.71 15.77
C ASP A 45 -1.90 22.64 14.55
N ASP A 46 -2.42 22.22 13.38
CA ASP A 46 -2.31 22.92 12.10
C ASP A 46 -0.84 23.13 11.62
N VAL A 47 0.13 22.39 12.18
CA VAL A 47 1.55 22.39 11.80
C VAL A 47 2.01 20.97 11.46
N ASP A 48 2.07 20.07 12.45
CA ASP A 48 2.51 18.69 12.30
C ASP A 48 1.33 17.72 12.10
N PHE A 49 0.17 18.04 12.70
CA PHE A 49 -1.05 17.23 12.65
C PHE A 49 -2.17 18.02 11.95
N VAL A 50 -2.32 17.80 10.65
CA VAL A 50 -3.33 18.47 9.81
C VAL A 50 -4.25 17.45 9.16
N PRO A 51 -5.58 17.51 9.39
CA PRO A 51 -6.54 16.68 8.66
C PRO A 51 -6.42 16.90 7.16
N THR A 52 -6.07 15.83 6.45
CA THR A 52 -5.80 15.87 5.01
C THR A 52 -6.75 14.93 4.27
N ASN A 53 -7.15 15.33 3.07
CA ASN A 53 -8.02 14.51 2.23
C ASN A 53 -7.34 13.19 1.85
N LYS A 54 -8.08 12.07 1.94
CA LYS A 54 -7.56 10.71 1.72
C LYS A 54 -6.93 10.55 0.33
N GLN A 55 -7.45 11.23 -0.69
CA GLN A 55 -6.92 11.20 -2.06
C GLN A 55 -5.50 11.76 -2.15
N VAL A 56 -5.17 12.78 -1.36
CA VAL A 56 -3.83 13.40 -1.34
C VAL A 56 -2.84 12.44 -0.69
N ILE A 57 -3.21 11.87 0.45
CA ILE A 57 -2.41 10.88 1.17
C ILE A 57 -2.17 9.63 0.31
N PHE A 58 -3.21 9.16 -0.39
CA PHE A 58 -3.08 8.06 -1.35
C PHE A 58 -2.06 8.38 -2.44
N GLY A 59 -2.11 9.58 -3.01
CA GLY A 59 -1.14 10.05 -4.01
C GLY A 59 0.30 9.94 -3.49
N HIS A 60 0.58 10.48 -2.31
CA HIS A 60 1.92 10.41 -1.69
C HIS A 60 2.40 8.98 -1.45
N HIS A 61 1.55 8.11 -0.92
CA HIS A 61 1.89 6.70 -0.71
C HIS A 61 2.14 5.98 -2.03
N PHE A 62 1.27 6.18 -3.02
CA PHE A 62 1.40 5.58 -4.33
C PHE A 62 2.70 6.01 -4.99
N THR A 63 3.02 7.31 -5.01
CA THR A 63 4.26 7.81 -5.61
C THR A 63 5.50 7.28 -4.90
N SER A 64 5.45 7.11 -3.58
CA SER A 64 6.57 6.56 -2.81
C SER A 64 6.83 5.09 -3.15
N ILE A 65 5.76 4.29 -3.27
CA ILE A 65 5.86 2.87 -3.66
C ILE A 65 6.27 2.75 -5.14
N ALA A 66 5.55 3.44 -6.04
CA ALA A 66 5.78 3.39 -7.48
C ALA A 66 7.16 3.93 -7.85
N GLY A 67 7.65 4.97 -7.17
CA GLY A 67 8.98 5.54 -7.41
C GLY A 67 10.12 4.56 -7.12
N THR A 68 9.96 3.64 -6.17
CA THR A 68 11.00 2.63 -5.88
C THR A 68 11.08 1.52 -6.93
N GLY A 69 9.99 1.21 -7.62
CA GLY A 69 9.93 0.13 -8.62
C GLY A 69 10.95 0.27 -9.77
N PRO A 70 11.02 1.43 -10.47
CA PRO A 70 11.99 1.69 -11.52
C PRO A 70 13.46 1.69 -11.07
N ILE A 71 13.72 1.80 -9.77
CA ILE A 71 15.08 1.76 -9.21
C ILE A 71 15.44 0.31 -8.85
N VAL A 72 14.55 -0.40 -8.15
CA VAL A 72 14.79 -1.76 -7.67
C VAL A 72 14.84 -2.75 -8.84
N GLY A 73 13.98 -2.61 -9.84
CA GLY A 73 13.91 -3.53 -10.99
C GLY A 73 15.25 -3.67 -11.74
N PRO A 74 15.84 -2.57 -12.24
CA PRO A 74 17.15 -2.60 -12.90
C PRO A 74 18.28 -3.06 -11.97
N ALA A 75 18.24 -2.68 -10.68
CA ALA A 75 19.25 -3.13 -9.72
C ALA A 75 19.23 -4.66 -9.57
N VAL A 76 18.05 -5.26 -9.40
CA VAL A 76 17.90 -6.72 -9.33
C VAL A 76 18.35 -7.38 -10.63
N ALA A 77 18.00 -6.82 -11.79
CA ALA A 77 18.39 -7.36 -13.09
C ALA A 77 19.90 -7.32 -13.38
N VAL A 78 20.65 -6.47 -12.67
CA VAL A 78 22.12 -6.39 -12.79
C VAL A 78 22.82 -7.33 -11.79
N PHE A 79 22.26 -7.50 -10.60
CA PHE A 79 22.85 -8.33 -9.54
C PHE A 79 22.50 -9.81 -9.60
N TRP A 80 21.43 -10.19 -10.31
CA TRP A 80 20.86 -11.54 -10.38
C TRP A 80 20.65 -11.97 -11.83
#